data_AF-A0A7V6D5R0-F1
#
_entry.id   AF-A0A7V6D5R0-F1
#
_cell.length_a   1.000
_cell.length_b   1.000
_cell.length_c   1.000
_cell.angle_alpha   90.00
_cell.angle_beta   90.00
_cell.angle_gamma   90.00
#
_symmetry.space_group_name_H-M   'P 1'
#
loop_
_entity.id
_entity.type
_entity.pdbx_description
1 polymer ?
#
loop_
_entity_poly.entity_id
_entity_poly.type
_entity_poly.pdbx_seq_one_letter_code
_entity_poly.pdbx_strand_id
1 'polypeptide(L)'
;MKATVLDRISFEPDVERLLRTLHLDPQGEDAARVRELVGEARAVARPKAMYREAYVEARGDDFVVLDGIRLTSRVLSVNLAQAHRAFAWVATCGRELEAWSQGLGDMLERYWAGAIMEAALRAAGRALEAELEARFGLRRSATMNPGSLEDWPLSEQRQLFALLGNPGEAIGVELSDSFLMTPVKSTSGLRFPTETSFENCQLCPRPECPGRRSPYDPGLYERRYRRAPRP
;
A
#
# COMPACT_ATOMS: atom_id res chain seq x y z
N MET A 1 3.79 19.83 7.09
CA MET A 1 2.32 19.83 7.35
C MET A 1 1.95 18.67 8.27
N LYS A 2 0.81 18.72 8.99
CA LYS A 2 0.33 17.60 9.82
C LYS A 2 -0.26 16.49 8.93
N ALA A 3 -0.07 15.24 9.33
CA ALA A 3 -0.70 14.10 8.65
C ALA A 3 -2.24 14.16 8.78
N THR A 4 -2.93 13.71 7.73
CA THR A 4 -4.40 13.52 7.73
C THR A 4 -4.69 12.04 7.95
N VAL A 5 -5.67 11.75 8.82
CA VAL A 5 -6.10 10.39 9.17
C VAL A 5 -7.51 10.14 8.63
N LEU A 6 -7.71 8.94 8.09
CA LEU A 6 -8.99 8.38 7.66
C LEU A 6 -9.29 7.17 8.53
N ASP A 7 -10.14 7.34 9.54
CA ASP A 7 -10.50 6.31 10.52
C ASP A 7 -11.98 5.91 10.50
N ARG A 8 -12.79 6.58 9.67
CA ARG A 8 -14.22 6.31 9.43
C ARG A 8 -14.45 5.61 8.10
N ILE A 9 -13.73 4.52 7.86
CA ILE A 9 -13.81 3.75 6.62
C ILE A 9 -14.77 2.58 6.83
N SER A 10 -15.87 2.55 6.07
CA SER A 10 -16.84 1.44 6.12
C SER A 10 -16.23 0.14 5.58
N PHE A 11 -16.49 -0.97 6.28
CA PHE A 11 -16.07 -2.30 5.84
C PHE A 11 -17.27 -3.16 5.43
N GLU A 12 -17.59 -3.11 4.14
CA GLU A 12 -18.65 -3.93 3.53
C GLU A 12 -18.05 -4.82 2.44
N PRO A 13 -17.44 -5.97 2.80
CA PRO A 13 -16.87 -6.88 1.82
C PRO A 13 -17.96 -7.55 0.98
N ASP A 14 -17.69 -7.69 -0.32
CA ASP A 14 -18.46 -8.54 -1.24
C ASP A 14 -18.11 -10.00 -0.95
N VAL A 15 -19.02 -10.68 -0.27
CA VAL A 15 -18.83 -12.07 0.19
C VAL A 15 -18.76 -13.02 -0.99
N GLU A 16 -19.58 -12.82 -2.02
CA GLU A 16 -19.57 -13.70 -3.20
C GLU A 16 -18.24 -13.58 -3.96
N ARG A 17 -17.68 -12.37 -4.04
CA ARG A 17 -16.31 -12.19 -4.56
C ARG A 17 -15.27 -12.87 -3.67
N LEU A 18 -15.41 -12.78 -2.36
CA LEU A 18 -14.49 -13.42 -1.42
C LEU A 18 -14.48 -14.94 -1.59
N LEU A 19 -15.65 -15.57 -1.67
CA LEU A 19 -15.81 -17.01 -1.89
C LEU A 19 -15.16 -17.46 -3.21
N ARG A 20 -15.35 -16.68 -4.29
CA ARG A 20 -14.67 -16.94 -5.58
C ARG A 20 -13.15 -16.84 -5.48
N THR A 21 -12.63 -15.86 -4.76
CA THR A 21 -11.17 -15.72 -4.52
C THR A 21 -10.62 -16.87 -3.69
N LEU A 22 -11.42 -17.42 -2.78
CA LEU A 22 -11.08 -18.58 -1.96
C LEU A 22 -11.34 -19.91 -2.68
N HIS A 23 -11.87 -19.90 -3.90
CA HIS A 23 -12.25 -21.08 -4.68
C HIS A 23 -13.24 -22.01 -3.97
N LEU A 24 -14.17 -21.43 -3.20
CA LEU A 24 -15.18 -22.18 -2.44
C LEU A 24 -16.49 -22.31 -3.22
N ASP A 25 -17.17 -23.45 -3.07
CA ASP A 25 -18.56 -23.62 -3.51
C ASP A 25 -19.48 -22.72 -2.67
N PRO A 26 -20.21 -21.76 -3.26
CA PRO A 26 -21.09 -20.86 -2.53
C PRO A 26 -22.18 -21.55 -1.70
N GLN A 27 -22.53 -22.81 -2.01
CA GLN A 27 -23.54 -23.59 -1.30
C GLN A 27 -22.95 -24.59 -0.29
N GLY A 28 -21.61 -24.68 -0.18
CA GLY A 28 -20.92 -25.61 0.72
C GLY A 28 -20.82 -25.13 2.16
N GLU A 29 -20.49 -26.04 3.07
CA GLU A 29 -20.30 -25.77 4.50
C GLU A 29 -19.19 -24.74 4.76
N ASP A 30 -18.07 -24.83 4.04
CA ASP A 30 -16.97 -23.85 4.11
C ASP A 30 -17.44 -22.43 3.77
N ALA A 31 -18.33 -22.28 2.78
CA ALA A 31 -18.87 -20.97 2.43
C ALA A 31 -19.84 -20.44 3.49
N ALA A 32 -20.58 -21.31 4.18
CA ALA A 32 -21.37 -20.91 5.35
C ALA A 32 -20.44 -20.41 6.47
N ARG A 33 -19.34 -21.11 6.75
CA ARG A 33 -18.39 -20.68 7.78
C ARG A 33 -17.70 -19.36 7.43
N VAL A 34 -17.30 -19.16 6.17
CA VAL A 34 -16.74 -17.87 5.73
C VAL A 34 -17.75 -16.72 5.89
N ARG A 35 -19.05 -16.97 5.65
CA ARG A 35 -20.09 -15.95 5.89
C ARG A 35 -20.18 -15.56 7.37
N GLU A 36 -20.08 -16.52 8.28
CA GLU A 36 -20.01 -16.26 9.72
C GLU A 36 -18.78 -15.45 10.09
N LEU A 37 -17.59 -15.85 9.63
CA LEU A 37 -16.34 -15.12 9.86
C LEU A 37 -16.39 -13.68 9.33
N VAL A 38 -17.04 -13.45 8.18
CA VAL A 38 -17.28 -12.09 7.68
C VAL A 38 -18.18 -11.31 8.63
N GLY A 39 -19.22 -11.94 9.17
CA GLY A 39 -20.10 -11.34 10.19
C GLY A 39 -19.33 -10.91 11.44
N GLU A 40 -18.49 -11.80 11.97
CA GLU A 40 -17.61 -11.51 13.11
C GLU A 40 -16.65 -10.35 12.79
N ALA A 41 -15.97 -10.43 11.65
CA ALA A 41 -15.02 -9.42 11.21
C ALA A 41 -15.68 -8.04 11.03
N ARG A 42 -16.91 -7.97 10.48
CA ARG A 42 -17.66 -6.72 10.33
C ARG A 42 -17.90 -6.00 11.66
N ALA A 43 -18.14 -6.75 12.74
CA ALA A 43 -18.38 -6.16 14.06
C ALA A 43 -17.15 -5.42 14.61
N VAL A 44 -15.95 -5.92 14.32
CA VAL A 44 -14.68 -5.39 14.87
C VAL A 44 -13.87 -4.56 13.87
N ALA A 45 -14.18 -4.63 12.58
CA ALA A 45 -13.39 -3.99 11.54
C ALA A 45 -13.28 -2.48 11.73
N ARG A 46 -12.04 -2.01 11.72
CA ARG A 46 -11.68 -0.59 11.73
C ARG A 46 -10.51 -0.37 10.76
N PRO A 47 -10.73 -0.52 9.44
CA PRO A 47 -9.72 -0.17 8.45
C PRO A 47 -9.40 1.32 8.56
N LYS A 48 -8.11 1.65 8.43
CA LYS A 48 -7.61 3.03 8.59
C LYS A 48 -6.59 3.34 7.51
N ALA A 49 -6.49 4.61 7.17
CA ALA A 49 -5.39 5.12 6.36
C ALA A 49 -4.92 6.47 6.89
N MET A 50 -3.70 6.85 6.56
CA MET A 50 -3.22 8.21 6.76
C MET A 50 -2.31 8.62 5.61
N TYR A 51 -2.19 9.92 5.41
CA TYR A 51 -1.25 10.48 4.47
C TYR A 51 -0.68 11.81 4.96
N ARG A 52 0.46 12.19 4.41
CA ARG A 52 1.08 13.50 4.57
C ARG A 52 1.55 14.01 3.21
N GLU A 53 1.16 15.24 2.88
CA GLU A 53 1.77 15.97 1.76
C GLU A 53 3.19 16.37 2.15
N ALA A 54 4.13 16.16 1.22
CA ALA A 54 5.54 16.52 1.36
C ALA A 54 6.05 17.14 0.06
N TYR A 55 6.92 18.16 0.18
CA TYR A 55 7.41 18.93 -0.95
C TYR A 55 8.82 18.51 -1.34
N VAL A 56 9.09 18.51 -2.65
CA VAL A 56 10.43 18.22 -3.18
C VAL A 56 11.33 19.42 -2.92
N GLU A 57 12.34 19.23 -2.07
CA GLU A 57 13.32 20.26 -1.73
C GLU A 57 14.59 20.11 -2.60
N ALA A 58 15.02 18.88 -2.82
CA ALA A 58 16.19 18.57 -3.61
C ALA A 58 16.03 17.23 -4.33
N ARG A 59 16.75 17.08 -5.44
CA ARG A 59 16.77 15.85 -6.23
C ARG A 59 18.15 15.66 -6.83
N GLY A 60 18.65 14.42 -6.78
CA GLY A 60 19.86 14.00 -7.47
C GLY A 60 19.62 12.79 -8.36
N ASP A 61 20.68 12.18 -8.85
CA ASP A 61 20.60 11.06 -9.81
C ASP A 61 19.95 9.79 -9.25
N ASP A 62 19.98 9.60 -7.94
CA ASP A 62 19.51 8.41 -7.21
C ASP A 62 18.80 8.74 -5.89
N PHE A 63 18.41 10.00 -5.69
CA PHE A 63 17.70 10.40 -4.48
C PHE A 63 16.72 11.55 -4.70
N VAL A 64 15.77 11.66 -3.79
CA VAL A 64 14.87 12.81 -3.62
C VAL A 64 14.83 13.20 -2.14
N VAL A 65 14.81 14.49 -1.84
CA VAL A 65 14.57 15.02 -0.49
C VAL A 65 13.16 15.57 -0.43
N LEU A 66 12.34 15.00 0.46
CA LEU A 66 10.96 15.40 0.73
C LEU A 66 10.88 15.92 2.17
N ASP A 67 10.53 17.19 2.37
CA ASP A 67 10.47 17.84 3.69
C ASP A 67 11.67 17.49 4.60
N GLY A 68 12.90 17.65 4.11
CA GLY A 68 14.14 17.32 4.81
C GLY A 68 14.50 15.83 4.91
N ILE A 69 13.62 14.91 4.48
CA ILE A 69 13.87 13.46 4.51
C ILE A 69 14.37 12.99 3.14
N ARG A 70 15.58 12.42 3.11
CA ARG A 70 16.16 11.83 1.91
C ARG A 70 15.66 10.40 1.68
N LEU A 71 15.16 10.14 0.48
CA LEU A 71 14.80 8.84 -0.05
C LEU A 71 15.78 8.46 -1.16
N THR A 72 16.27 7.22 -1.15
CA THR A 72 17.29 6.73 -2.09
C THR A 72 16.65 5.73 -3.06
N SER A 73 16.39 6.21 -4.28
CA SER A 73 15.93 5.41 -5.41
C SER A 73 16.06 6.24 -6.68
N ARG A 74 16.65 5.64 -7.71
CA ARG A 74 16.77 6.28 -9.02
C ARG A 74 15.44 6.29 -9.75
N VAL A 75 14.67 5.20 -9.70
CA VAL A 75 13.32 5.12 -10.25
C VAL A 75 12.44 6.21 -9.64
N LEU A 76 12.54 6.40 -8.32
CA LEU A 76 11.81 7.44 -7.60
C LEU A 76 12.24 8.84 -8.05
N SER A 77 13.54 9.11 -8.12
CA SER A 77 14.06 10.39 -8.61
C SER A 77 13.60 10.72 -10.03
N VAL A 78 13.68 9.76 -10.95
CA VAL A 78 13.24 9.95 -12.34
C VAL A 78 11.73 10.18 -12.39
N ASN A 79 10.94 9.44 -11.63
CA ASN A 79 9.48 9.56 -11.65
C ASN A 79 8.97 10.84 -10.98
N LEU A 80 9.68 11.37 -9.99
CA LEU A 80 9.37 12.66 -9.35
C LEU A 80 9.97 13.87 -10.07
N ALA A 81 10.65 13.69 -11.20
CA ALA A 81 11.41 14.77 -11.86
C ALA A 81 10.56 16.01 -12.23
N GLN A 82 9.27 15.82 -12.52
CA GLN A 82 8.32 16.89 -12.85
C GLN A 82 7.32 17.18 -11.72
N ALA A 83 7.42 16.48 -10.58
CA ALA A 83 6.51 16.65 -9.46
C ALA A 83 7.15 17.58 -8.42
N HIS A 84 6.41 18.60 -7.97
CA HIS A 84 6.86 19.49 -6.88
C HIS A 84 6.47 18.99 -5.49
N ARG A 85 5.60 17.98 -5.42
CA ARG A 85 5.09 17.38 -4.19
C ARG A 85 4.78 15.91 -4.36
N ALA A 86 4.80 15.18 -3.26
CA ALA A 86 4.36 13.81 -3.15
C ALA A 86 3.52 13.63 -1.87
N PHE A 87 2.79 12.53 -1.81
CA PHE A 87 1.93 12.16 -0.69
C PHE A 87 2.46 10.86 -0.12
N ALA A 88 3.12 10.94 1.03
CA ALA A 88 3.46 9.77 1.82
C ALA A 88 2.18 9.21 2.41
N TRP A 89 1.98 7.90 2.33
CA TRP A 89 0.76 7.28 2.84
C TRP A 89 1.02 5.89 3.42
N VAL A 90 0.11 5.49 4.31
CA VAL A 90 -0.01 4.13 4.83
C VAL A 90 -1.49 3.79 5.05
N ALA A 91 -1.88 2.56 4.71
CA ALA A 91 -3.22 2.02 4.85
C ALA A 91 -3.16 0.64 5.50
N THR A 92 -4.18 0.29 6.30
CA THR A 92 -4.20 -0.95 7.08
C THR A 92 -5.61 -1.52 7.22
N CYS A 93 -5.71 -2.84 7.42
CA CYS A 93 -6.94 -3.49 7.85
C CYS A 93 -7.36 -3.10 9.29
N GLY A 94 -6.44 -2.58 10.10
CA GLY A 94 -6.66 -2.25 11.51
C GLY A 94 -6.20 -3.35 12.46
N ARG A 95 -5.75 -2.95 13.66
CA ARG A 95 -5.29 -3.86 14.74
C ARG A 95 -6.39 -4.78 15.23
N GLU A 96 -7.62 -4.31 15.13
CA GLU A 96 -8.82 -5.00 15.55
C GLU A 96 -9.02 -6.29 14.74
N LEU A 97 -8.82 -6.23 13.42
CA LEU A 97 -8.89 -7.41 12.56
C LEU A 97 -7.66 -8.33 12.69
N GLU A 98 -6.48 -7.76 12.90
CA GLU A 98 -5.27 -8.54 13.21
C GLU A 98 -5.50 -9.38 14.47
N ALA A 99 -5.91 -8.75 15.57
CA ALA A 99 -6.17 -9.43 16.84
C ALA A 99 -7.30 -10.46 16.72
N TRP A 100 -8.40 -10.14 16.03
CA TRP A 100 -9.46 -11.10 15.75
C TRP A 100 -8.93 -12.34 15.00
N SER A 101 -8.16 -12.14 13.92
CA SER A 101 -7.61 -13.25 13.12
C SER A 101 -6.65 -14.14 13.92
N GLN A 102 -5.89 -13.55 14.85
CA GLN A 102 -4.97 -14.29 15.71
C GLN A 102 -5.72 -15.11 16.80
N GLY A 103 -6.94 -14.71 17.15
CA GLY A 103 -7.81 -15.46 18.07
C GLY A 103 -8.40 -16.74 17.47
N LEU A 104 -8.33 -16.92 16.14
CA LEU A 104 -8.84 -18.11 15.47
C LEU A 104 -7.87 -19.29 15.65
N GLY A 105 -8.37 -20.38 16.22
CA GLY A 105 -7.57 -21.59 16.49
C GLY A 105 -7.31 -22.44 15.24
N ASP A 106 -8.27 -22.48 14.32
CA ASP A 106 -8.20 -23.30 13.12
C ASP A 106 -7.32 -22.67 12.03
N MET A 107 -6.52 -23.50 11.33
CA MET A 107 -5.60 -23.02 10.31
C MET A 107 -6.31 -22.56 9.03
N LEU A 108 -7.38 -23.25 8.64
CA LEU A 108 -8.17 -22.92 7.45
C LEU A 108 -8.98 -21.63 7.69
N GLU A 109 -9.53 -21.45 8.89
CA GLU A 109 -10.19 -20.20 9.28
C GLU A 109 -9.22 -19.02 9.28
N ARG A 110 -7.98 -19.19 9.77
CA ARG A 110 -6.94 -18.14 9.68
C ARG A 110 -6.58 -17.78 8.25
N TYR A 111 -6.55 -18.77 7.35
CA TYR A 111 -6.36 -18.52 5.93
C TYR A 111 -7.50 -17.67 5.34
N TRP A 112 -8.75 -18.02 5.64
CA TRP A 112 -9.92 -17.22 5.22
C TRP A 112 -9.93 -15.83 5.85
N ALA A 113 -9.58 -15.71 7.13
CA ALA A 113 -9.43 -14.43 7.83
C ALA A 113 -8.40 -13.52 7.14
N GLY A 114 -7.29 -14.09 6.64
CA GLY A 114 -6.30 -13.36 5.85
C GLY A 114 -6.90 -12.70 4.60
N ALA A 115 -7.83 -13.38 3.92
CA ALA A 115 -8.54 -12.82 2.76
C ALA A 115 -9.55 -11.73 3.14
N ILE A 116 -10.22 -11.89 4.29
CA ILE A 116 -11.13 -10.89 4.87
C ILE A 116 -10.36 -9.61 5.24
N MET A 117 -9.23 -9.74 5.95
CA MET A 117 -8.34 -8.64 6.28
C MET A 117 -7.83 -7.92 5.04
N GLU A 118 -7.53 -8.65 3.97
CA GLU A 118 -7.12 -8.05 2.71
C GLU A 118 -8.25 -7.27 2.03
N ALA A 119 -9.51 -7.71 2.17
CA ALA A 119 -10.65 -6.93 1.74
C ALA A 119 -10.78 -5.61 2.53
N ALA A 120 -10.49 -5.62 3.83
CA ALA A 120 -10.48 -4.40 4.66
C ALA A 120 -9.34 -3.45 4.26
N LEU A 121 -8.13 -3.97 4.01
CA LEU A 121 -7.02 -3.20 3.47
C LEU A 121 -7.38 -2.56 2.12
N ARG A 122 -8.05 -3.30 1.23
CA ARG A 122 -8.54 -2.75 -0.04
C ARG A 122 -9.55 -1.63 0.16
N ALA A 123 -10.42 -1.71 1.17
CA ALA A 123 -11.34 -0.64 1.51
C ALA A 123 -10.59 0.61 1.98
N ALA A 124 -9.58 0.45 2.85
CA ALA A 124 -8.71 1.54 3.29
C ALA A 124 -7.97 2.21 2.13
N GLY A 125 -7.42 1.40 1.22
CA GLY A 125 -6.79 1.88 -0.01
C GLY A 125 -7.74 2.72 -0.85
N ARG A 126 -8.92 2.20 -1.20
CA ARG A 126 -9.92 2.94 -2.01
C ARG A 126 -10.33 4.27 -1.36
N ALA A 127 -10.55 4.28 -0.05
CA ALA A 127 -10.90 5.50 0.67
C ALA A 127 -9.78 6.55 0.60
N LEU A 128 -8.52 6.11 0.76
CA LEU A 128 -7.35 6.97 0.59
C LEU A 128 -7.24 7.53 -0.84
N GLU A 129 -7.45 6.69 -1.86
CA GLU A 129 -7.41 7.16 -3.25
C GLU A 129 -8.49 8.20 -3.54
N ALA A 130 -9.72 7.93 -3.09
CA ALA A 130 -10.85 8.86 -3.26
C ALA A 130 -10.61 10.19 -2.53
N GLU A 131 -10.08 10.16 -1.31
CA GLU A 131 -9.70 11.36 -0.55
C GLU A 131 -8.62 12.17 -1.28
N LEU A 132 -7.56 11.52 -1.75
CA LEU A 132 -6.49 12.20 -2.47
C LEU A 132 -6.95 12.79 -3.81
N GLU A 133 -7.84 12.10 -4.52
CA GLU A 133 -8.46 12.64 -5.74
C GLU A 133 -9.36 13.83 -5.42
N ALA A 134 -10.28 13.70 -4.45
CA ALA A 134 -11.24 14.74 -4.10
C ALA A 134 -10.55 16.01 -3.58
N ARG A 135 -9.51 15.87 -2.77
CA ARG A 135 -8.84 17.00 -2.13
C ARG A 135 -7.75 17.64 -2.99
N PHE A 136 -7.04 16.86 -3.81
CA PHE A 136 -5.86 17.35 -4.55
C PHE A 136 -5.94 17.18 -6.07
N GLY A 137 -7.02 16.61 -6.60
CA GLY A 137 -7.20 16.41 -8.04
C GLY A 137 -6.24 15.39 -8.65
N LEU A 138 -5.77 14.41 -7.86
CA LEU A 138 -4.78 13.39 -8.26
C LEU A 138 -5.33 12.31 -9.21
N ARG A 139 -5.99 12.71 -10.29
CA ARG A 139 -6.52 11.79 -11.32
C ARG A 139 -5.43 11.06 -12.10
N ARG A 140 -4.36 11.78 -12.46
CA ARG A 140 -3.18 11.22 -13.11
C ARG A 140 -2.02 11.24 -12.12
N SER A 141 -1.83 10.12 -11.46
CA SER A 141 -0.81 9.95 -10.44
C SER A 141 -0.18 8.58 -10.55
N ALA A 142 1.08 8.48 -10.16
CA ALA A 142 1.77 7.21 -9.97
C ALA A 142 1.91 6.92 -8.48
N THR A 143 2.03 5.64 -8.16
CA THR A 143 2.33 5.17 -6.81
C THR A 143 3.57 4.30 -6.84
N MET A 144 4.47 4.54 -5.89
CA MET A 144 5.62 3.69 -5.64
C MET A 144 5.55 3.16 -4.20
N ASN A 145 6.04 1.95 -3.98
CA ASN A 145 6.01 1.28 -2.68
C ASN A 145 7.42 0.71 -2.38
N PRO A 146 8.04 1.06 -1.23
CA PRO A 146 9.28 0.42 -0.80
C PRO A 146 9.14 -1.10 -0.77
N GLY A 147 10.19 -1.81 -1.21
CA GLY A 147 10.23 -3.27 -1.28
C GLY A 147 9.53 -3.88 -2.50
N SER A 148 8.81 -3.09 -3.32
CA SER A 148 8.23 -3.59 -4.57
C SER A 148 9.23 -3.67 -5.72
N LEU A 149 10.33 -2.91 -5.63
CA LEU A 149 11.41 -2.85 -6.61
C LEU A 149 12.75 -2.97 -5.89
N GLU A 150 13.75 -3.55 -6.55
CA GLU A 150 15.11 -3.62 -6.01
C GLU A 150 15.72 -2.22 -5.81
N ASP A 151 15.48 -1.31 -6.75
CA ASP A 151 15.97 0.09 -6.70
C ASP A 151 15.33 0.91 -5.56
N TRP A 152 14.18 0.48 -5.02
CA TRP A 152 13.61 1.11 -3.83
C TRP A 152 13.31 0.06 -2.76
N PRO A 153 14.33 -0.34 -1.99
CA PRO A 153 14.27 -1.51 -1.11
C PRO A 153 13.34 -1.29 0.08
N LEU A 154 12.97 -2.38 0.75
CA LEU A 154 12.04 -2.36 1.89
C LEU A 154 12.56 -1.49 3.05
N SER A 155 13.88 -1.39 3.24
CA SER A 155 14.48 -0.56 4.28
C SER A 155 14.10 0.92 4.18
N GLU A 156 13.77 1.41 2.98
CA GLU A 156 13.33 2.80 2.74
C GLU A 156 11.96 3.12 3.38
N GLN A 157 11.27 2.09 3.89
CA GLN A 157 10.07 2.26 4.67
C GLN A 157 10.32 3.04 5.97
N ARG A 158 11.54 3.00 6.54
CA ARG A 158 11.91 3.81 7.71
C ARG A 158 11.81 5.31 7.41
N GLN A 159 12.34 5.73 6.27
CA GLN A 159 12.29 7.11 5.79
C GLN A 159 10.85 7.52 5.47
N LEU A 160 10.07 6.63 4.87
CA LEU A 160 8.65 6.88 4.63
C LEU A 160 7.86 7.07 5.93
N PHE A 161 8.14 6.27 6.97
CA PHE A 161 7.52 6.42 8.29
C PHE A 161 7.95 7.72 8.98
N ALA A 162 9.22 8.11 8.87
CA ALA A 162 9.68 9.42 9.34
C ALA A 162 8.95 10.58 8.63
N LEU A 163 8.69 10.43 7.33
CA LEU A 163 7.90 11.37 6.55
C LEU A 163 6.41 11.35 6.93
N LEU A 164 5.88 10.26 7.49
CA LEU A 164 4.51 10.22 8.00
C LEU A 164 4.38 10.76 9.43
N GLY A 165 5.48 10.77 10.20
CA GLY A 165 5.51 11.14 11.61
C GLY A 165 5.38 9.90 12.51
N ASN A 166 4.19 9.66 13.07
CA ASN A 166 3.96 8.53 13.97
C ASN A 166 2.70 7.72 13.59
N PRO A 167 2.78 6.82 12.58
CA PRO A 167 1.65 5.95 12.20
C PRO A 167 1.18 5.02 13.31
N GLY A 168 2.06 4.64 14.24
CA GLY A 168 1.72 3.76 15.37
C GLY A 168 0.70 4.42 16.29
N GLU A 169 0.93 5.68 16.65
CA GLU A 169 0.00 6.47 17.46
C GLU A 169 -1.25 6.89 16.66
N ALA A 170 -1.08 7.27 15.39
CA ALA A 170 -2.17 7.85 14.60
C ALA A 170 -3.20 6.82 14.13
N ILE A 171 -2.77 5.65 13.66
CA ILE A 171 -3.65 4.63 13.06
C ILE A 171 -3.32 3.20 13.50
N GLY A 172 -2.38 3.02 14.42
CA GLY A 172 -2.01 1.70 14.94
C GLY A 172 -1.08 0.90 14.02
N VAL A 173 -0.39 1.52 13.06
CA VAL A 173 0.57 0.79 12.21
C VAL A 173 1.99 0.95 12.77
N GLU A 174 2.58 -0.14 13.19
CA GLU A 174 3.96 -0.20 13.70
C GLU A 174 4.90 -0.75 12.61
N LEU A 175 6.16 -0.33 12.65
CA LEU A 175 7.22 -0.82 11.78
C LEU A 175 8.28 -1.50 12.65
N SER A 176 8.55 -2.78 12.38
CA SER A 176 9.59 -3.55 13.08
C SER A 176 11.00 -3.13 12.62
N ASP A 177 12.02 -3.61 13.33
CA ASP A 177 13.43 -3.44 12.92
C ASP A 177 13.75 -4.11 11.58
N SER A 178 13.00 -5.16 11.22
CA SER A 178 13.06 -5.82 9.92
C SER A 178 12.22 -5.13 8.83
N PHE A 179 11.70 -3.92 9.13
CA PHE A 179 10.89 -3.12 8.23
C PHE A 179 9.55 -3.78 7.83
N LEU A 180 9.03 -4.69 8.67
CA LEU A 180 7.71 -5.27 8.47
C LEU A 180 6.67 -4.47 9.24
N MET A 181 5.48 -4.32 8.65
CA MET A 181 4.38 -3.60 9.30
C MET A 181 3.49 -4.54 10.11
N THR A 182 3.02 -4.05 11.25
CA THR A 182 1.94 -4.66 12.02
C THR A 182 0.80 -3.64 12.15
N PRO A 183 -0.45 -3.95 11.74
CA PRO A 183 -0.97 -5.22 11.20
C PRO A 183 -0.28 -5.72 9.92
N VAL A 184 -0.26 -7.04 9.70
CA VAL A 184 0.43 -7.65 8.53
C VAL A 184 -0.24 -7.30 7.21
N LYS A 185 -1.56 -7.05 7.23
CA LYS A 185 -2.30 -6.50 6.10
C LYS A 185 -2.29 -4.97 6.14
N SER A 186 -1.09 -4.42 5.94
CA SER A 186 -0.84 -2.99 5.76
C SER A 186 -0.02 -2.74 4.49
N THR A 187 -0.21 -1.58 3.87
CA THR A 187 0.60 -1.12 2.73
C THR A 187 0.97 0.34 2.92
N SER A 188 2.13 0.74 2.43
CA SER A 188 2.57 2.14 2.45
C SER A 188 3.28 2.49 1.15
N GLY A 189 3.33 3.78 0.82
CA GLY A 189 4.07 4.23 -0.35
C GLY A 189 4.10 5.74 -0.50
N LEU A 190 4.60 6.16 -1.65
CA LEU A 190 4.47 7.53 -2.14
C LEU A 190 3.51 7.55 -3.31
N ARG A 191 2.62 8.53 -3.33
CA ARG A 191 1.80 8.87 -4.49
C ARG A 191 2.13 10.27 -4.96
N PHE A 192 2.23 10.49 -6.26
CA PHE A 192 2.61 11.79 -6.81
C PHE A 192 1.97 12.02 -8.18
N PRO A 193 1.69 13.28 -8.56
CA PRO A 193 1.18 13.60 -9.89
C PRO A 193 2.20 13.22 -10.96
N THR A 194 1.73 12.74 -12.10
CA THR A 194 2.58 12.40 -13.25
C THR A 194 1.80 12.56 -14.55
N GLU A 195 2.49 13.01 -15.61
CA GLU A 195 1.94 12.98 -16.97
C GLU A 195 2.12 11.61 -17.63
N THR A 196 3.10 10.84 -17.16
CA THR A 196 3.44 9.51 -17.68
C THR A 196 2.95 8.42 -16.73
N SER A 197 2.15 7.48 -17.22
CA SER A 197 1.70 6.33 -16.43
C SER A 197 2.90 5.50 -15.94
N PHE A 198 2.86 5.11 -14.67
CA PHE A 198 3.86 4.23 -14.08
C PHE A 198 3.21 3.29 -13.06
N GLU A 199 3.54 2.00 -13.16
CA GLU A 199 3.19 0.98 -12.18
C GLU A 199 4.45 0.19 -11.82
N ASN A 200 4.69 -0.05 -10.53
CA ASN A 200 5.85 -0.87 -10.08
C ASN A 200 5.92 -2.21 -10.83
N CYS A 201 4.76 -2.80 -11.18
CA CYS A 201 4.67 -4.06 -11.91
C CYS A 201 5.40 -4.06 -13.27
N GLN A 202 5.59 -2.90 -13.89
CA GLN A 202 6.31 -2.77 -15.16
C GLN A 202 7.81 -3.02 -15.02
N LEU A 203 8.37 -2.88 -13.81
CA LEU A 203 9.77 -3.12 -13.49
C LEU A 203 9.99 -4.38 -12.64
N CYS A 204 8.92 -5.06 -12.21
CA CYS A 204 9.00 -6.24 -11.35
C CYS A 204 9.03 -7.54 -12.18
N PRO A 205 10.14 -8.32 -12.17
CA PRO A 205 10.27 -9.53 -12.98
C PRO A 205 9.50 -10.74 -12.41
N ARG A 206 8.86 -10.62 -11.24
CA ARG A 206 8.12 -11.72 -10.60
C ARG A 206 7.01 -12.23 -11.55
N PRO A 207 7.06 -13.48 -12.03
CA PRO A 207 6.14 -13.95 -13.07
C PRO A 207 4.69 -14.01 -12.57
N GLU A 208 4.46 -14.72 -11.47
CA GLU A 208 3.14 -14.90 -10.87
C GLU A 208 2.99 -14.04 -9.61
N CYS A 209 2.23 -12.96 -9.75
CA CYS A 209 1.88 -12.07 -8.66
C CYS A 209 0.37 -11.80 -8.69
N PRO A 210 -0.41 -12.26 -7.69
CA PRO A 210 -1.85 -12.00 -7.61
C PRO A 210 -2.20 -10.51 -7.61
N GLY A 211 -1.28 -9.65 -7.17
CA GLY A 211 -1.43 -8.19 -7.17
C GLY A 211 -0.93 -7.48 -8.43
N ARG A 212 -0.64 -8.19 -9.52
CA ARG A 212 -0.10 -7.58 -10.74
C ARG A 212 -1.13 -6.65 -11.40
N ARG A 213 -0.75 -5.38 -11.57
CA ARG A 213 -1.58 -4.34 -12.22
C ARG A 213 -1.16 -3.99 -13.64
N SER A 214 0.06 -4.37 -14.06
CA SER A 214 0.59 -4.11 -15.40
C SER A 214 1.59 -5.20 -15.82
N PRO A 215 1.74 -5.50 -17.13
CA PRO A 215 2.77 -6.41 -17.62
C PRO A 215 4.18 -5.93 -17.28
N TYR A 216 5.10 -6.87 -17.02
CA TYR A 216 6.53 -6.58 -16.85
C TYR A 216 7.15 -6.20 -18.20
N ASP A 217 7.97 -5.14 -18.24
CA ASP A 217 8.71 -4.71 -19.41
C ASP A 217 10.22 -4.78 -19.12
N PRO A 218 10.92 -5.81 -19.63
CA PRO A 218 12.34 -6.02 -19.32
C PRO A 218 13.26 -4.91 -19.85
N GLY A 219 12.82 -4.14 -20.84
CA GLY A 219 13.60 -3.04 -21.40
C GLY A 219 13.29 -1.68 -20.78
N LEU A 220 12.25 -1.56 -19.95
CA LEU A 220 11.80 -0.27 -19.43
C LEU A 220 12.87 0.40 -18.56
N TYR A 221 13.59 -0.39 -17.75
CA TYR A 221 14.70 0.13 -16.95
C TYR A 221 15.73 0.83 -17.83
N GLU A 222 16.14 0.19 -18.93
CA GLU A 222 17.19 0.72 -19.80
C GLU A 222 16.76 1.93 -20.60
N ARG A 223 15.52 1.96 -21.07
CA ARG A 223 15.01 3.07 -21.89
C ARG A 223 14.74 4.33 -21.09
N ARG A 224 14.30 4.20 -19.83
CA ARG A 224 13.83 5.34 -19.02
C ARG A 224 14.68 5.65 -17.80
N TYR A 225 15.28 4.64 -17.19
CA TYR A 225 15.91 4.77 -15.89
C TYR A 225 17.42 4.61 -15.94
N ARG A 226 18.05 3.91 -16.90
CA ARG A 226 19.52 3.82 -16.98
C ARG A 226 20.17 5.21 -17.05
N ARG A 227 21.32 5.38 -16.40
CA ARG A 227 22.12 6.62 -16.53
C ARG A 227 22.62 6.72 -17.97
N ALA A 228 22.47 7.90 -18.57
CA ALA A 228 23.28 8.21 -19.74
C ALA A 228 24.77 8.15 -19.32
N PRO A 229 25.68 7.57 -20.12
CA PRO A 229 27.10 7.62 -19.82
C PRO A 229 27.52 9.08 -19.65
N ARG A 230 28.27 9.39 -18.58
CA ARG A 230 28.90 10.71 -18.45
C ARG A 230 29.95 10.84 -19.56
N PRO A 231 30.02 11.98 -20.27
CA PRO A 231 31.09 12.24 -21.23
C PRO A 231 32.46 12.26 -20.54
#